data_AF-A0AA50HVS6-F1
#
_entry.id   AF-A0AA50HVS6-F1
#
_cell.length_a   1.000
_cell.length_b   1.000
_cell.length_c   1.000
_cell.angle_alpha   90.00
_cell.angle_beta   90.00
_cell.angle_gamma   90.00
#
_symmetry.space_group_name_H-M   'P 1'
#
loop_
_entity.id
_entity.type
_entity.pdbx_description
1 polymer ?
#
loop_
_entity_poly.entity_id
_entity_poly.type
_entity_poly.pdbx_seq_one_letter_code
_entity_poly.pdbx_strand_id
1 'polypeptide(L)'
;MARISLLLADDVGLGKTVEAGLILTELLLRRRVRKVLILTPAALKKQWQQEMQSKFSLTFDVIDRRETDALQKRLGLDANPWRTYPRIITSYHYLKQPDVLEQFRSTFQTPKNSPHLPWDLLIVDEPITSCRLTLGRIVIWRKCCGSFLPILSTNYF
;
A
#
# COMPACT_ATOMS: atom_id res chain seq x y z
N MET A 1 16.74 13.23 0.40
CA MET A 1 16.79 11.75 0.25
C MET A 1 16.22 11.39 -1.11
N ALA A 2 16.96 10.65 -1.94
CA ALA A 2 16.58 10.35 -3.32
C ALA A 2 15.24 9.63 -3.42
N ARG A 3 14.40 10.02 -4.39
CA ARG A 3 13.15 9.34 -4.72
C ARG A 3 13.47 8.24 -5.72
N ILE A 4 13.23 6.99 -5.35
CA ILE A 4 13.36 5.84 -6.25
C ILE A 4 11.93 5.36 -6.54
N SER A 5 11.59 5.28 -7.82
CA SER A 5 10.37 4.63 -8.30
C SER A 5 10.80 3.37 -9.05
N LEU A 6 10.53 2.21 -8.45
CA LEU A 6 10.77 0.91 -9.10
C LEU A 6 9.44 0.40 -9.64
N LEU A 7 9.43 0.05 -10.93
CA LEU A 7 8.34 -0.62 -11.61
C LEU A 7 8.78 -2.06 -11.89
N LEU A 8 8.05 -3.04 -11.35
CA LEU A 8 8.25 -4.46 -11.67
C LEU A 8 7.15 -4.87 -12.64
N ALA A 9 7.52 -5.37 -13.82
CA ALA A 9 6.58 -5.65 -14.91
C ALA A 9 7.02 -6.86 -15.74
N ASP A 10 7.14 -8.05 -15.15
CA ASP A 10 7.46 -9.27 -15.92
C ASP A 10 6.20 -10.01 -16.42
N ASP A 11 6.40 -11.17 -17.04
CA ASP A 11 5.34 -12.09 -17.46
C ASP A 11 4.51 -12.67 -16.28
N VAL A 12 3.31 -13.14 -16.61
CA VAL A 12 2.34 -13.74 -15.68
C VAL A 12 2.93 -15.04 -15.11
N GLY A 13 3.08 -15.12 -13.78
CA GLY A 13 3.53 -16.34 -13.08
C GLY A 13 4.98 -16.37 -12.60
N LEU A 14 5.79 -15.34 -12.89
CA LEU A 14 7.22 -15.29 -12.53
C LEU A 14 7.53 -14.97 -11.05
N GLY A 15 6.51 -14.81 -10.19
CA GLY A 15 6.75 -14.61 -8.76
C GLY A 15 7.03 -13.16 -8.33
N LYS A 16 6.37 -12.16 -8.94
CA LYS A 16 6.48 -10.74 -8.56
C LYS A 16 6.23 -10.47 -7.08
N THR A 17 5.33 -11.24 -6.46
CA THR A 17 5.08 -11.18 -5.01
C THR A 17 6.33 -11.56 -4.23
N VAL A 18 7.09 -12.55 -4.71
CA VAL A 18 8.36 -13.00 -4.12
C VAL A 18 9.44 -11.94 -4.33
N GLU A 19 9.56 -11.37 -5.54
CA GLU A 19 10.53 -10.29 -5.82
C GLU A 19 10.25 -9.04 -4.98
N ALA A 20 8.99 -8.63 -4.88
CA ALA A 20 8.57 -7.53 -4.02
C ALA A 20 8.90 -7.81 -2.56
N GLY A 21 8.70 -9.05 -2.10
CA GLY A 21 9.09 -9.51 -0.76
C GLY A 21 10.61 -9.48 -0.53
N LEU A 22 11.41 -9.87 -1.52
CA LEU A 22 12.88 -9.80 -1.46
C LEU A 22 13.36 -8.35 -1.34
N ILE A 23 12.86 -7.47 -2.20
CA ILE A 23 13.19 -6.04 -2.17
C ILE A 23 12.78 -5.42 -0.85
N LEU A 24 11.56 -5.72 -0.38
CA LEU A 24 11.06 -5.24 0.90
C LEU A 24 11.95 -5.72 2.06
N THR A 25 12.31 -7.00 2.07
CA THR A 25 13.16 -7.59 3.12
C THR A 25 14.52 -6.90 3.16
N GLU A 26 15.15 -6.68 2.00
CA GLU A 26 16.43 -5.98 1.91
C GLU A 26 16.34 -4.53 2.42
N LEU A 27 15.27 -3.82 2.06
CA LEU A 27 15.04 -2.45 2.53
C LEU A 27 14.80 -2.38 4.05
N LEU A 28 14.10 -3.37 4.62
CA LEU A 28 13.88 -3.49 6.06
C LEU A 28 15.19 -3.82 6.80
N LEU A 29 15.97 -4.78 6.30
CA LEU A 29 17.26 -5.18 6.87
C LEU A 29 18.25 -4.01 6.92
N ARG A 30 18.29 -3.19 5.86
CA ARG A 30 19.10 -1.96 5.80
C ARG A 30 18.50 -0.78 6.58
N ARG A 31 17.39 -0.98 7.29
CA ARG A 31 16.65 0.06 8.03
C ARG A 31 16.29 1.28 7.16
N ARG A 32 16.08 1.06 5.85
CA ARG A 32 15.72 2.11 4.88
C ARG A 32 14.22 2.40 4.86
N VAL A 33 13.41 1.41 5.22
CA VAL A 33 11.96 1.52 5.34
C VAL A 33 11.52 0.97 6.69
N ARG A 34 10.48 1.55 7.28
CA ARG A 34 9.84 1.06 8.51
C ARG A 34 8.34 0.93 8.33
N LYS A 35 7.74 1.88 7.61
CA LYS A 35 6.31 1.89 7.31
C LYS A 35 6.02 1.46 5.89
N VAL A 36 5.28 0.37 5.72
CA VAL A 36 5.00 -0.27 4.43
C VAL A 36 3.51 -0.44 4.23
N LEU A 37 3.03 -0.01 3.07
CA LEU A 37 1.65 -0.19 2.63
C LEU A 37 1.60 -1.03 1.36
N ILE A 38 0.85 -2.12 1.38
CA ILE A 38 0.56 -2.95 0.21
C ILE A 38 -0.91 -2.76 -0.16
N LEU A 39 -1.14 -2.27 -1.37
CA LEU A 39 -2.45 -2.20 -1.99
C LEU A 39 -2.61 -3.35 -2.97
N THR A 40 -3.72 -4.07 -2.88
CA THR A 40 -3.97 -5.25 -3.72
C THR A 40 -5.49 -5.47 -3.88
N PRO A 41 -5.99 -6.19 -4.89
CA PRO A 41 -7.40 -6.58 -4.93
C PRO A 41 -7.84 -7.30 -3.64
N ALA A 42 -9.12 -7.17 -3.29
CA ALA A 42 -9.64 -7.73 -2.04
C ALA A 42 -9.41 -9.25 -1.91
N ALA A 43 -9.44 -9.97 -3.04
CA ALA A 43 -9.21 -11.41 -3.12
C ALA A 43 -7.75 -11.81 -2.78
N LEU A 44 -6.77 -10.95 -3.09
CA LEU A 44 -5.35 -11.26 -2.97
C LEU A 44 -4.75 -10.81 -1.63
N LYS A 45 -5.47 -10.06 -0.79
CA LYS A 45 -4.99 -9.61 0.54
C LYS A 45 -4.42 -10.73 1.40
N LYS A 46 -5.17 -11.85 1.51
CA LYS A 46 -4.77 -13.01 2.32
C LYS A 46 -3.58 -13.73 1.72
N GLN A 47 -3.52 -13.85 0.40
CA GLN A 47 -2.37 -14.45 -0.29
C GLN A 47 -1.11 -13.62 -0.02
N TRP A 48 -1.17 -12.29 -0.19
CA TRP A 48 -0.05 -11.40 0.15
C TRP A 48 0.39 -11.57 1.60
N GLN A 49 -0.55 -11.61 2.55
CA GLN A 49 -0.23 -11.80 3.96
C GLN A 49 0.46 -13.14 4.21
N GLN A 50 -0.07 -14.23 3.63
CA GLN A 50 0.50 -15.57 3.76
C GLN A 50 1.88 -15.67 3.14
N GLU A 51 2.09 -15.13 1.95
CA GLU A 51 3.40 -15.14 1.28
C GLU A 51 4.44 -14.31 2.06
N MET A 52 4.07 -13.12 2.53
CA MET A 52 4.94 -12.28 3.37
C MET A 52 5.32 -12.98 4.69
N GLN A 53 4.35 -13.63 5.34
CA GLN A 53 4.59 -14.34 6.59
C GLN A 53 5.43 -15.62 6.37
N SER A 54 5.06 -16.46 5.41
CA SER A 54 5.67 -17.78 5.23
C SER A 54 7.06 -17.72 4.58
N LYS A 55 7.25 -16.86 3.57
CA LYS A 55 8.50 -16.79 2.81
C LYS A 55 9.49 -15.80 3.40
N PHE A 56 9.00 -14.71 4.00
CA PHE A 56 9.83 -13.60 4.44
C PHE A 56 9.76 -13.33 5.95
N SER A 57 8.93 -14.08 6.70
CA SER A 57 8.71 -13.86 8.14
C SER A 57 8.28 -12.41 8.46
N LEU A 58 7.58 -11.77 7.51
CA LEU A 58 7.06 -10.41 7.64
C LEU A 58 5.57 -10.46 7.98
N THR A 59 5.23 -10.05 9.18
CA THR A 59 3.84 -9.89 9.60
C THR A 59 3.26 -8.59 9.08
N PHE A 60 2.10 -8.70 8.43
CA PHE A 60 1.30 -7.59 7.93
C PHE A 60 -0.11 -7.65 8.49
N ASP A 61 -0.61 -6.48 8.88
CA ASP A 61 -1.98 -6.30 9.34
C ASP A 61 -2.89 -6.06 8.13
N VAL A 62 -3.90 -6.92 7.96
CA VAL A 62 -4.87 -6.76 6.89
C VAL A 62 -5.95 -5.79 7.34
N ILE A 63 -5.97 -4.61 6.75
CA ILE A 63 -6.91 -3.55 7.12
C ILE A 63 -8.10 -3.57 6.17
N ASP A 64 -9.27 -3.73 6.75
CA ASP A 64 -10.58 -3.51 6.16
C ASP A 64 -11.54 -2.92 7.18
N ARG A 65 -12.83 -2.81 6.80
CA ARG A 65 -13.85 -2.23 7.67
C ARG A 65 -13.99 -3.01 8.97
N ARG A 66 -13.93 -4.34 8.95
CA ARG A 66 -14.06 -5.16 10.16
C ARG A 66 -12.90 -4.90 11.12
N GLU A 67 -11.68 -4.88 10.60
CA GLU A 67 -10.50 -4.60 11.43
C GLU A 67 -10.49 -3.16 11.95
N THR A 68 -10.96 -2.20 11.15
CA THR A 68 -11.05 -0.79 11.58
C THR A 68 -12.07 -0.61 12.70
N ASP A 69 -13.25 -1.23 12.57
CA ASP A 69 -14.28 -1.21 13.61
C ASP A 69 -13.77 -1.90 14.89
N ALA A 70 -13.06 -3.03 14.75
CA ALA A 70 -12.46 -3.74 15.87
C ALA A 70 -11.36 -2.91 16.56
N LEU A 71 -10.54 -2.21 15.78
CA LEU A 71 -9.50 -1.32 16.29
C LEU A 71 -10.12 -0.16 17.08
N GLN A 72 -11.16 0.46 16.55
CA GLN A 72 -11.86 1.57 17.21
C GLN A 72 -12.52 1.13 18.52
N LYS A 73 -13.08 -0.08 18.56
CA LYS A 73 -13.60 -0.66 19.82
C LYS A 73 -12.51 -0.89 20.87
N ARG A 74 -11.29 -1.23 20.43
CA ARG A 74 -10.16 -1.56 21.32
C ARG A 74 -9.39 -0.33 21.81
N LEU A 75 -9.22 0.68 20.96
CA LEU A 75 -8.33 1.83 21.21
C LEU A 75 -9.08 3.19 21.29
N GLY A 76 -10.39 3.21 21.05
CA GLY A 76 -11.22 4.41 21.02
C GLY A 76 -11.63 4.80 19.58
N LEU A 77 -12.72 5.58 19.47
CA LEU A 77 -13.32 5.94 18.18
C LEU A 77 -12.37 6.69 17.24
N ASP A 78 -11.42 7.43 17.80
CA ASP A 78 -10.42 8.20 17.04
C ASP A 78 -9.22 7.34 16.57
N ALA A 79 -9.22 6.03 16.87
CA ALA A 79 -8.13 5.15 16.48
C ALA A 79 -8.08 5.00 14.95
N ASN A 80 -6.94 5.38 14.39
CA ASN A 80 -6.72 5.35 12.95
C ASN A 80 -5.76 4.18 12.60
N PRO A 81 -6.22 3.16 11.84
CA PRO A 81 -5.41 1.99 11.51
C PRO A 81 -4.12 2.36 10.76
N TRP A 82 -4.17 3.40 9.94
CA TRP A 82 -3.05 3.92 9.15
C TRP A 82 -1.92 4.51 10.01
N ARG A 83 -2.20 4.87 11.27
CA ARG A 83 -1.20 5.37 12.23
C ARG A 83 -0.68 4.27 13.14
N THR A 84 -1.56 3.34 13.51
CA THR A 84 -1.29 2.28 14.48
C THR A 84 -0.37 1.19 13.93
N TYR A 85 -0.66 0.70 12.73
CA TYR A 85 0.07 -0.44 12.18
C TYR A 85 1.21 0.02 11.26
N PRO A 86 2.44 -0.48 11.46
CA PRO A 86 3.59 -0.10 10.62
C PRO A 86 3.60 -0.82 9.27
N ARG A 87 2.91 -1.97 9.14
CA ARG A 87 2.93 -2.82 7.94
C ARG A 87 1.50 -3.22 7.62
N ILE A 88 0.92 -2.60 6.60
CA ILE A 88 -0.49 -2.74 6.26
C ILE A 88 -0.65 -3.38 4.88
N ILE A 89 -1.57 -4.34 4.78
CA ILE A 89 -2.15 -4.79 3.51
C ILE A 89 -3.60 -4.33 3.48
N THR A 90 -4.02 -3.67 2.39
CA THR A 90 -5.41 -3.26 2.23
C THR A 90 -5.83 -3.31 0.76
N SER A 91 -7.14 -3.20 0.50
CA SER A 91 -7.65 -3.18 -0.86
C SER A 91 -7.91 -1.78 -1.37
N TYR A 92 -7.73 -1.58 -2.67
CA TYR A 92 -8.10 -0.32 -3.33
C TYR A 92 -9.58 0.01 -3.12
N HIS A 93 -10.45 -1.00 -3.13
CA HIS A 93 -11.89 -0.81 -2.92
C HIS A 93 -12.20 -0.27 -1.53
N TYR A 94 -11.47 -0.73 -0.51
CA TYR A 94 -11.62 -0.23 0.85
C TYR A 94 -11.04 1.18 0.98
N LEU A 95 -9.83 1.42 0.46
CA LEU A 95 -9.17 2.72 0.52
C LEU A 95 -9.93 3.83 -0.24
N LYS A 96 -10.67 3.49 -1.30
CA LYS A 96 -11.46 4.44 -2.09
C LYS A 96 -12.75 4.92 -1.39
N GLN A 97 -13.16 4.29 -0.29
CA GLN A 97 -14.36 4.73 0.43
C GLN A 97 -14.12 6.13 1.02
N PRO A 98 -15.08 7.08 0.92
CA PRO A 98 -14.84 8.48 1.28
C PRO A 98 -14.33 8.66 2.72
N ASP A 99 -14.97 8.00 3.68
CA ASP A 99 -14.61 8.01 5.11
C ASP A 99 -13.19 7.46 5.34
N VAL A 100 -12.87 6.35 4.70
CA VAL A 100 -11.55 5.70 4.80
C VAL A 100 -10.46 6.56 4.15
N LEU A 101 -10.76 7.15 3.00
CA LEU A 101 -9.86 8.02 2.26
C LEU A 101 -9.57 9.29 3.05
N GLU A 102 -10.55 9.87 3.72
CA GLU A 102 -10.37 11.01 4.62
C GLU A 102 -9.48 10.64 5.81
N GLN A 103 -9.74 9.50 6.47
CA GLN A 103 -8.87 9.01 7.55
C GLN A 103 -7.44 8.77 7.06
N PHE A 104 -7.26 8.20 5.88
CA PHE A 104 -5.96 8.01 5.26
C PHE A 104 -5.29 9.36 4.95
N ARG A 105 -6.01 10.31 4.33
CA ARG A 105 -5.53 11.67 4.02
C ARG A 105 -5.12 12.44 5.27
N SER A 106 -5.84 12.27 6.38
CA SER A 106 -5.51 12.91 7.66
C SER A 106 -4.12 12.50 8.17
N THR A 107 -3.60 11.33 7.78
CA THR A 107 -2.25 10.90 8.19
C THR A 107 -1.14 11.76 7.59
N PHE A 108 -1.40 12.36 6.43
CA PHE A 108 -0.46 13.27 5.76
C PHE A 108 -0.47 14.69 6.34
N GLN A 109 -1.49 15.04 7.15
CA GLN A 109 -1.75 16.42 7.61
C GLN A 109 -1.28 16.69 9.05
N THR A 110 -0.57 15.75 9.70
CA THR A 110 -0.04 15.94 11.07
C THR A 110 1.09 17.01 11.08
N PRO A 111 1.17 17.90 12.09
CA PRO A 111 1.70 19.26 11.90
C PRO A 111 3.23 19.40 12.07
N LYS A 112 3.76 20.39 11.32
CA LYS A 112 4.95 21.24 11.55
C LYS A 112 6.29 20.52 11.84
N ASN A 113 7.24 20.70 10.91
CA ASN A 113 8.68 20.37 10.98
C ASN A 113 9.14 18.92 10.68
N SER A 114 8.38 18.12 9.94
CA SER A 114 8.95 16.90 9.35
C SER A 114 8.45 16.61 7.94
N PRO A 115 9.32 16.62 6.91
CA PRO A 115 8.96 16.32 5.52
C PRO A 115 8.76 14.81 5.26
N HIS A 116 8.36 14.05 6.28
CA HIS A 116 8.24 12.60 6.18
C HIS A 116 6.81 12.23 5.78
N LEU A 117 6.70 11.51 4.66
CA LEU A 117 5.47 10.81 4.30
C LEU A 117 5.13 9.81 5.44
N PRO A 118 3.83 9.55 5.70
CA PRO A 118 3.43 8.57 6.71
C PRO A 118 3.87 7.15 6.36
N TRP A 119 4.22 6.88 5.09
CA TRP A 119 4.70 5.60 4.58
C TRP A 119 6.07 5.76 3.91
N ASP A 120 6.97 4.82 4.16
CA ASP A 120 8.30 4.80 3.55
C ASP A 120 8.29 4.04 2.21
N LEU A 121 7.38 3.07 2.06
CA LEU A 121 7.23 2.21 0.90
C LEU A 121 5.75 1.91 0.60
N LEU A 122 5.35 2.09 -0.66
CA LEU A 122 4.06 1.67 -1.19
C LEU A 122 4.28 0.54 -2.22
N ILE A 123 3.46 -0.50 -2.16
CA ILE A 123 3.41 -1.60 -3.12
C ILE A 123 1.99 -1.66 -3.65
N VAL A 124 1.83 -1.77 -4.97
CA VAL A 124 0.53 -1.70 -5.65
C VAL A 124 0.42 -2.93 -6.57
N ASP A 125 -0.30 -3.95 -6.14
CA ASP A 125 -0.59 -5.11 -6.97
C ASP A 125 -1.86 -4.85 -7.78
N GLU A 126 -1.83 -4.95 -9.10
CA GLU A 126 -2.96 -4.68 -10.01
C GLU A 126 -3.67 -3.33 -9.81
N PRO A 127 -3.09 -2.22 -10.24
CA PRO A 127 -3.82 -0.97 -10.26
C PRO A 127 -4.89 -1.01 -11.34
N ILE A 128 -6.15 -0.96 -10.92
CA ILE A 128 -7.26 -0.55 -11.78
C ILE A 128 -6.92 0.84 -12.33
N THR A 129 -7.04 1.00 -13.66
CA THR A 129 -6.70 2.15 -14.52
C THR A 129 -7.14 3.54 -14.02
N SER A 130 -7.91 3.63 -12.93
CA SER A 130 -8.49 4.83 -12.33
C SER A 130 -7.79 5.29 -11.03
N CYS A 131 -6.81 4.59 -10.48
CA CYS A 131 -6.10 5.05 -9.27
C CYS A 131 -5.15 6.24 -9.55
N ARG A 132 -5.69 7.47 -9.59
CA ARG A 132 -4.94 8.74 -9.48
C ARG A 132 -4.61 9.03 -8.01
N LEU A 133 -3.77 8.22 -7.40
CA LEU A 133 -3.12 8.60 -6.15
C LEU A 133 -1.82 9.33 -6.51
N THR A 134 -1.83 10.66 -6.46
CA THR A 134 -0.59 11.46 -6.40
C THR A 134 0.05 11.25 -5.03
N LEU A 135 0.59 10.05 -4.82
CA LEU A 135 1.35 9.70 -3.63
C LEU A 135 2.72 9.27 -4.11
N GLY A 136 3.72 10.08 -3.78
CA GLY A 136 5.10 9.78 -4.09
C GLY A 136 5.55 8.50 -3.37
N ARG A 137 6.29 7.68 -4.12
CA ARG A 137 7.29 6.66 -3.72
C ARG A 137 6.83 5.21 -3.88
N ILE A 138 7.51 4.56 -4.83
CA ILE A 138 7.45 3.17 -5.30
C ILE A 138 6.05 2.69 -5.70
N VAL A 139 5.91 2.31 -6.97
CA VAL A 139 4.68 1.81 -7.57
C VAL A 139 5.06 0.52 -8.29
N ILE A 140 4.91 -0.60 -7.60
CA ILE A 140 4.84 -1.90 -8.27
C ILE A 140 3.49 -1.94 -9.02
N TRP A 141 3.36 -2.64 -10.16
CA TRP A 141 2.17 -2.61 -11.03
C TRP A 141 1.93 -4.03 -11.57
N ARG A 142 0.68 -4.40 -11.86
CA ARG A 142 0.34 -5.64 -12.60
C ARG A 142 -0.79 -5.36 -13.60
N LYS A 143 -0.61 -5.67 -14.90
CA LYS A 143 -1.70 -5.72 -15.90
C LYS A 143 -1.89 -7.14 -16.40
N CYS A 144 -3.14 -7.57 -16.42
CA CYS A 144 -3.63 -8.63 -17.29
C CYS A 144 -4.21 -7.99 -18.57
N CYS A 145 -3.80 -8.50 -19.73
CA CYS A 145 -4.29 -8.26 -21.08
C CYS A 145 -4.18 -6.83 -21.68
N GLY A 146 -3.41 -6.78 -22.78
CA GLY A 146 -3.71 -6.10 -24.05
C GLY A 146 -4.18 -4.64 -24.03
N SER A 147 -3.40 -3.79 -24.71
CA SER A 147 -3.70 -2.39 -25.07
C SER A 147 -3.21 -1.35 -24.06
N PHE A 148 -2.14 -0.67 -24.50
CA PHE A 148 -1.59 0.57 -23.95
C PHE A 148 -2.45 1.74 -24.40
N LEU A 149 -2.83 2.63 -23.48
CA LEU A 149 -3.20 4.00 -23.82
C LEU A 149 -2.61 4.93 -22.76
N PRO A 150 -1.92 6.01 -23.16
CA PRO A 150 -1.50 7.05 -22.23
C PRO A 150 -2.71 7.97 -21.96
N ILE A 151 -3.04 8.20 -20.70
CA ILE A 151 -4.03 9.25 -20.35
C ILE A 151 -3.41 10.18 -19.32
N LEU A 152 -2.65 11.15 -19.85
CA LEU A 152 -2.59 12.50 -19.29
C LEU A 152 -3.81 13.28 -19.80
N SER A 153 -4.23 14.30 -19.03
CA SER A 153 -5.45 15.11 -19.19
C SER A 153 -6.74 14.36 -18.78
N THR A 154 -7.71 14.87 -18.01
CA THR A 154 -8.06 16.23 -17.60
C THR A 154 -8.92 16.11 -16.32
N ASN A 155 -8.77 17.07 -15.41
CA ASN A 155 -9.69 17.57 -14.36
C ASN A 155 -10.75 16.68 -13.66
N TYR A 156 -10.89 16.97 -12.37
CA TYR A 156 -12.05 16.85 -11.48
C TYR A 156 -12.19 15.61 -10.57
N PHE A 157 -12.13 15.95 -9.27
CA PHE A 157 -12.56 15.27 -8.02
C PHE A 157 -11.78 14.05 -7.51
#